data_AF-A0A940KKK4-F1
#
_entry.id   AF-A0A940KKK4-F1
#
_cell.length_a   1.000
_cell.length_b   1.000
_cell.length_c   1.000
_cell.angle_alpha   90.00
_cell.angle_beta   90.00
_cell.angle_gamma   90.00
#
_symmetry.space_group_name_H-M   'P 1'
#
loop_
_entity.id
_entity.type
_entity.pdbx_description
1 polymer ?
#
loop_
_entity_poly.entity_id
_entity_poly.type
_entity_poly.pdbx_seq_one_letter_code
_entity_poly.pdbx_strand_id
1 'polypeptide(L)'
;MINELTFAERFEACMIGGAIGDAWGYSFENEAAPDHSKTYFIGGRKEPERIWALTDDTQLTMATCETLGNSLTFDPALLAQCFLRYFREKRLSGLGVSTLKALTELEAGMDWNMTGRSGEFAAGNGAAMRIAPFAFFSNAGREDIRNACRITHRNEEAY
;
A
#
# COMPACT_ATOMS: atom_id res chain seq x y z
N MET A 1 -31.34 13.48 10.59
CA MET A 1 -30.23 14.26 9.98
C MET A 1 -29.00 13.38 10.03
N ILE A 2 -28.44 13.02 8.87
CA ILE A 2 -27.08 12.48 8.83
C ILE A 2 -26.20 13.73 8.92
N ASN A 3 -25.44 13.88 10.01
CA ASN A 3 -24.42 14.93 10.06
C ASN A 3 -23.40 14.63 8.96
N GLU A 4 -23.19 15.57 8.04
CA GLU A 4 -22.13 15.43 7.05
C GLU A 4 -20.77 15.44 7.74
N LEU A 5 -19.96 14.43 7.46
CA LEU A 5 -18.58 14.35 7.95
C LEU A 5 -17.76 15.52 7.40
N THR A 6 -17.01 16.17 8.28
CA THR A 6 -15.99 17.15 7.94
C THR A 6 -14.88 16.51 7.08
N PHE A 7 -14.08 17.36 6.43
CA PHE A 7 -12.95 16.89 5.62
C PHE A 7 -11.95 16.07 6.43
N ALA A 8 -11.67 16.47 7.68
CA ALA A 8 -10.79 15.74 8.59
C ALA A 8 -11.37 14.38 9.00
N GLU A 9 -12.66 14.31 9.34
CA GLU A 9 -13.31 13.04 9.68
C GLU A 9 -13.35 12.08 8.48
N ARG A 10 -13.50 12.60 7.24
CA ARG A 10 -13.41 11.79 6.02
C ARG A 10 -12.02 11.23 5.80
N PHE A 11 -10.97 12.03 6.06
CA PHE A 11 -9.59 11.58 5.98
C PHE A 11 -9.33 10.47 7.00
N GLU A 12 -9.70 10.69 8.26
CA GLU A 12 -9.53 9.72 9.34
C GLU A 12 -10.28 8.41 9.03
N ALA A 13 -11.56 8.51 8.63
CA ALA A 13 -12.35 7.34 8.25
C ALA A 13 -11.75 6.58 7.06
N CYS A 14 -11.16 7.29 6.08
CA CYS A 14 -10.50 6.67 4.94
C CYS A 14 -9.22 5.91 5.36
N MET A 15 -8.38 6.51 6.19
CA MET A 15 -7.14 5.87 6.66
C MET A 15 -7.42 4.68 7.59
N ILE A 16 -8.36 4.84 8.54
CA ILE A 16 -8.77 3.77 9.45
C ILE A 16 -9.46 2.64 8.67
N GLY A 17 -10.35 2.97 7.74
CA GLY A 17 -11.03 1.98 6.91
C GLY A 17 -10.07 1.17 6.05
N GLY A 18 -9.06 1.82 5.46
CA GLY A 18 -7.98 1.15 4.74
C GLY A 18 -7.20 0.19 5.63
N ALA A 19 -6.79 0.63 6.82
CA ALA A 19 -6.06 -0.19 7.78
C ALA A 19 -6.88 -1.39 8.30
N ILE A 20 -8.18 -1.21 8.54
CA ILE A 20 -9.09 -2.32 8.88
C ILE A 20 -9.17 -3.31 7.71
N GLY A 21 -9.29 -2.81 6.48
CA GLY A 21 -9.34 -3.62 5.27
C GLY A 21 -8.07 -4.44 5.06
N ASP A 22 -6.90 -3.83 5.24
CA ASP A 22 -5.59 -4.47 5.21
C ASP A 22 -5.48 -5.58 6.27
N ALA A 23 -5.69 -5.24 7.55
CA ALA A 23 -5.60 -6.20 8.63
C ALA A 23 -6.56 -7.39 8.44
N TRP A 24 -7.78 -7.11 7.97
CA TRP A 24 -8.76 -8.15 7.69
C TRP A 24 -8.37 -9.00 6.48
N GLY A 25 -7.99 -8.38 5.38
CA GLY A 25 -7.63 -9.05 4.13
C GLY A 25 -6.40 -9.94 4.27
N TYR A 26 -5.41 -9.51 5.05
CA TYR A 26 -4.18 -10.27 5.31
C TYR A 26 -4.46 -11.68 5.86
N SER A 27 -5.45 -11.80 6.74
CA SER A 27 -5.85 -13.10 7.32
C SER A 27 -6.36 -14.11 6.30
N PHE A 28 -6.71 -13.69 5.08
CA PHE A 28 -7.23 -14.53 3.99
C PHE A 28 -6.33 -14.52 2.75
N GLU A 29 -5.17 -13.86 2.82
CA GLU A 29 -4.28 -13.72 1.67
C GLU A 29 -3.77 -15.09 1.20
N ASN A 30 -3.81 -15.33 -0.11
CA ASN A 30 -3.40 -16.59 -0.74
C ASN A 30 -4.24 -17.83 -0.34
N GLU A 31 -5.37 -17.66 0.36
CA GLU A 31 -6.33 -18.73 0.57
C GLU A 31 -7.22 -18.89 -0.66
N ALA A 32 -7.05 -20.01 -1.38
CA ALA A 32 -8.09 -20.47 -2.28
C ALA A 32 -9.29 -20.89 -1.43
N ALA A 33 -10.49 -20.37 -1.73
CA ALA A 33 -11.73 -20.82 -1.09
C ALA A 33 -11.84 -22.34 -1.26
N PRO A 34 -11.63 -23.15 -0.20
CA PRO A 34 -11.49 -24.57 -0.40
C PRO A 34 -12.88 -25.18 -0.63
N ASP A 35 -13.03 -26.01 -1.65
CA ASP A 35 -14.26 -26.78 -1.86
C ASP A 35 -14.32 -27.93 -0.84
N HIS A 36 -15.11 -27.71 0.20
CA HIS A 36 -15.32 -28.70 1.26
C HIS A 36 -16.53 -29.60 1.03
N SER A 37 -17.21 -29.50 -0.12
CA SER A 37 -18.45 -30.26 -0.40
C SER A 37 -18.31 -31.77 -0.27
N LYS A 38 -17.08 -32.30 -0.40
CA LYS A 38 -16.76 -33.73 -0.32
C LYS A 38 -15.92 -34.12 0.91
N THR A 39 -15.68 -33.20 1.84
CA THR A 39 -14.81 -33.46 3.00
C THR A 39 -15.64 -33.58 4.28
N TYR A 40 -15.59 -34.74 4.94
CA TYR A 40 -16.25 -34.97 6.22
C TYR A 40 -15.24 -34.81 7.37
N PHE A 41 -15.46 -33.81 8.24
CA PHE A 41 -14.58 -33.54 9.39
C PHE A 41 -15.14 -34.20 10.66
N ILE A 42 -14.54 -35.31 11.10
CA ILE A 42 -14.88 -35.95 12.38
C ILE A 42 -14.45 -35.00 13.52
N GLY A 43 -15.42 -34.47 14.27
CA GLY A 43 -15.17 -33.48 15.35
C GLY A 43 -15.32 -32.02 14.93
N GLY A 44 -15.81 -31.74 13.71
CA GLY A 44 -16.01 -30.39 13.20
C GLY A 44 -14.77 -29.80 12.53
N ARG A 45 -14.96 -28.75 11.73
CA ARG A 45 -13.86 -28.01 11.10
C ARG A 45 -13.20 -27.11 12.14
N LYS A 46 -11.89 -27.26 12.34
CA LYS A 46 -11.09 -26.23 12.99
C LYS A 46 -10.75 -25.19 11.93
N GLU A 47 -11.29 -23.98 12.08
CA GLU A 47 -10.81 -22.83 11.31
C GLU A 47 -9.36 -22.55 11.73
N PRO A 48 -8.47 -22.20 10.77
CA PRO A 48 -7.12 -21.79 11.12
C PRO A 48 -7.18 -20.55 12.02
N GLU A 49 -6.23 -20.46 12.94
CA GLU A 49 -6.07 -19.28 13.78
C GLU A 49 -5.77 -18.07 12.87
N ARG A 50 -6.62 -17.04 12.95
CA ARG A 50 -6.52 -15.86 12.11
C ARG A 50 -5.62 -14.82 12.80
N ILE A 51 -4.69 -14.26 12.04
CA ILE A 51 -3.79 -13.21 12.50
C ILE A 51 -4.17 -11.91 11.81
N TRP A 52 -4.62 -10.94 12.60
CA TRP A 52 -4.95 -9.60 12.11
C TRP A 52 -3.71 -8.73 12.28
N ALA A 53 -3.08 -8.35 11.18
CA ALA A 53 -1.87 -7.54 11.19
C ALA A 53 -1.88 -6.54 10.04
N LEU A 54 -1.39 -5.34 10.31
CA LEU A 54 -1.17 -4.33 9.28
C LEU A 54 0.05 -4.72 8.45
N THR A 55 -0.05 -4.56 7.14
CA THR A 55 0.99 -4.93 6.17
C THR A 55 1.52 -3.70 5.44
N ASP A 56 2.22 -3.93 4.33
CA ASP A 56 2.82 -2.89 3.52
C ASP A 56 1.77 -1.96 2.90
N ASP A 57 0.52 -2.41 2.70
CA ASP A 57 -0.63 -1.56 2.35
C ASP A 57 -0.74 -0.37 3.31
N THR A 58 -0.91 -0.63 4.60
CA THR A 58 -1.03 0.44 5.61
C THR A 58 0.31 1.14 5.84
N GLN A 59 1.41 0.39 5.94
CA GLN A 59 2.71 0.97 6.30
C GLN A 59 3.22 1.94 5.22
N LEU A 60 3.04 1.61 3.93
CA LEU A 60 3.39 2.50 2.82
C LEU A 60 2.38 3.64 2.68
N THR A 61 1.10 3.43 2.99
CA THR A 61 0.12 4.53 3.09
C THR A 61 0.54 5.56 4.13
N MET A 62 1.01 5.11 5.30
CA MET A 62 1.50 6.01 6.35
C MET A 62 2.75 6.79 5.91
N ALA A 63 3.66 6.17 5.16
CA ALA A 63 4.80 6.87 4.57
C ALA A 63 4.37 7.94 3.55
N THR A 64 3.30 7.68 2.77
CA THR A 64 2.67 8.67 1.89
C THR A 64 2.07 9.83 2.70
N CYS A 65 1.30 9.55 3.76
CA CYS A 65 0.77 10.57 4.67
C CYS A 65 1.87 11.44 5.28
N GLU A 66 2.95 10.81 5.76
CA GLU A 66 4.08 11.52 6.36
C GLU A 66 4.75 12.45 5.34
N THR A 67 4.89 12.02 4.08
CA THR A 67 5.49 12.84 3.04
C THR A 67 4.59 14.03 2.68
N LEU A 68 3.30 13.79 2.45
CA LEU A 68 2.34 14.83 2.08
C LEU A 68 2.09 15.82 3.22
N GLY A 69 2.14 15.38 4.47
CA GLY A 69 1.94 16.25 5.63
C GLY A 69 3.10 17.22 5.90
N ASN A 70 4.28 16.97 5.34
CA ASN A 70 5.49 17.76 5.59
C ASN A 70 5.74 18.87 4.54
N SER A 71 4.91 18.97 3.48
CA SER A 71 5.11 19.93 2.39
C SER A 71 3.79 20.39 1.77
N LEU A 72 3.76 21.61 1.22
CA LEU A 72 2.62 22.13 0.45
C LEU A 72 2.59 21.60 -0.99
N THR A 73 3.69 21.01 -1.46
CA THR A 73 3.82 20.40 -2.79
C THR A 73 4.36 18.99 -2.67
N PHE A 74 3.95 18.10 -3.57
CA PHE A 74 4.45 16.74 -3.60
C PHE A 74 5.85 16.69 -4.25
N ASP A 75 6.77 15.95 -3.63
CA ASP A 75 8.06 15.60 -4.20
C ASP A 75 8.22 14.06 -4.16
N PRO A 76 8.26 13.38 -5.33
CA PRO A 76 8.41 11.93 -5.39
C PRO A 76 9.75 11.44 -4.81
N ALA A 77 10.81 12.26 -4.85
CA ALA A 77 12.09 11.89 -4.25
C ALA A 77 11.99 11.80 -2.72
N LEU A 78 11.23 12.71 -2.08
CA LEU A 78 10.97 12.65 -0.64
C LEU A 78 10.14 11.41 -0.27
N LEU A 79 9.15 11.05 -1.08
CA LEU A 79 8.37 9.84 -0.86
C LEU A 79 9.24 8.58 -0.98
N ALA A 80 10.09 8.50 -2.00
CA ALA A 80 11.02 7.40 -2.17
C ALA A 80 12.00 7.28 -0.99
N GLN A 81 12.52 8.41 -0.48
CA GLN A 81 13.35 8.44 0.72
C GLN A 81 12.58 7.97 1.97
N CYS A 82 11.32 8.35 2.11
CA CYS A 82 10.45 7.91 3.20
C CYS A 82 10.24 6.39 3.16
N PHE A 83 9.96 5.83 1.98
CA PHE A 83 9.85 4.37 1.80
C PHE A 83 11.17 3.66 2.13
N LEU A 84 12.31 4.17 1.64
CA LEU A 84 13.62 3.60 1.93
C LEU A 84 13.94 3.64 3.43
N ARG A 85 13.56 4.71 4.13
CA ARG A 85 13.70 4.80 5.60
C ARG A 85 12.86 3.73 6.30
N TYR A 86 11.58 3.57 5.92
CA TYR A 86 10.72 2.54 6.51
C TYR A 86 11.27 1.13 6.27
N PHE A 87 11.84 0.89 5.09
CA PHE A 87 12.52 -0.35 4.75
C PHE A 87 13.74 -0.61 5.64
N ARG A 88 14.63 0.39 5.80
CA ARG A 88 15.82 0.30 6.66
C ARG A 88 15.49 0.12 8.14
N GLU A 89 14.42 0.75 8.60
CA GLU A 89 13.89 0.61 9.97
C GLU A 89 13.17 -0.73 10.19
N LYS A 90 13.08 -1.59 9.16
CA LYS A 90 12.36 -2.88 9.19
C LYS A 90 10.90 -2.74 9.61
N ARG A 91 10.27 -1.65 9.19
CA ARG A 91 8.85 -1.35 9.47
C ARG A 91 7.89 -1.97 8.46
N LEU A 92 8.43 -2.55 7.38
CA LEU A 92 7.64 -3.08 6.27
C LEU A 92 7.49 -4.60 6.36
N SER A 93 6.27 -5.10 6.18
CA SER A 93 5.91 -6.53 6.14
C SER A 93 4.93 -6.79 5.01
N GLY A 94 5.01 -7.94 4.33
CA GLY A 94 4.10 -8.26 3.22
C GLY A 94 4.56 -7.79 1.83
N LEU A 95 5.74 -7.16 1.74
CA LEU A 95 6.24 -6.53 0.51
C LEU A 95 6.14 -7.42 -0.73
N GLY A 96 5.36 -6.94 -1.70
CA GLY A 96 5.34 -7.49 -3.06
C GLY A 96 6.69 -7.34 -3.79
N VAL A 97 6.94 -8.22 -4.77
CA VAL A 97 8.23 -8.31 -5.49
C VAL A 97 8.63 -6.99 -6.17
N SER A 98 7.67 -6.25 -6.74
CA SER A 98 7.93 -4.95 -7.38
C SER A 98 8.41 -3.91 -6.38
N THR A 99 7.75 -3.82 -5.23
CA THR A 99 8.11 -2.89 -4.14
C THR A 99 9.46 -3.26 -3.53
N LEU A 100 9.70 -4.54 -3.24
CA LEU A 100 10.98 -5.01 -2.71
C LEU A 100 12.15 -4.70 -3.66
N LYS A 101 11.96 -4.90 -4.98
CA LYS A 101 12.94 -4.53 -5.99
C LYS A 101 13.25 -3.03 -5.93
N ALA A 102 12.21 -2.19 -5.92
CA ALA A 102 12.38 -0.74 -5.86
C ALA A 102 13.16 -0.28 -4.64
N LEU A 103 12.83 -0.82 -3.46
CA LEU A 103 13.51 -0.49 -2.21
C LEU A 103 14.98 -0.90 -2.22
N THR A 104 15.29 -2.07 -2.79
CA THR A 104 16.67 -2.56 -2.96
C THR A 104 17.47 -1.65 -3.89
N GLU A 105 16.85 -1.18 -4.98
CA GLU A 105 17.48 -0.26 -5.94
C GLU A 105 17.72 1.13 -5.34
N LEU A 106 16.73 1.66 -4.60
CA LEU A 106 16.86 2.89 -3.84
C LEU A 106 17.99 2.78 -2.80
N GLU A 107 18.09 1.65 -2.11
CA GLU A 107 19.15 1.39 -1.16
C GLU A 107 20.53 1.35 -1.82
N ALA A 108 20.62 0.83 -3.04
CA ALA A 108 21.82 0.84 -3.87
C ALA A 108 22.16 2.23 -4.47
N GLY A 109 21.34 3.25 -4.21
CA GLY A 109 21.57 4.63 -4.65
C GLY A 109 21.03 4.96 -6.04
N MET A 110 20.14 4.14 -6.60
CA MET A 110 19.45 4.48 -7.86
C MET A 110 18.47 5.64 -7.65
N ASP A 111 18.28 6.43 -8.71
CA ASP A 111 17.27 7.49 -8.73
C ASP A 111 15.85 6.89 -8.70
N TRP A 112 14.94 7.52 -7.95
CA TRP A 112 13.57 7.06 -7.74
C TRP A 112 12.78 6.86 -9.05
N ASN A 113 13.11 7.59 -10.11
CA ASN A 113 12.40 7.47 -11.39
C ASN A 113 12.88 6.27 -12.23
N MET A 114 13.98 5.64 -11.82
CA MET A 114 14.56 4.45 -12.45
C MET A 114 14.22 3.16 -11.71
N THR A 115 13.78 3.24 -10.45
CA THR A 115 13.52 2.08 -9.60
C THR A 115 12.20 1.37 -9.89
N GLY A 116 12.07 0.15 -9.36
CA GLY A 116 10.86 -0.65 -9.45
C GLY A 116 10.78 -1.53 -10.70
N ARG A 117 9.75 -2.37 -10.77
CA ARG A 117 9.53 -3.22 -11.94
C ARG A 117 8.96 -2.40 -13.10
N SER A 118 9.35 -2.76 -14.32
CA SER A 118 8.81 -2.23 -15.57
C SER A 118 8.33 -3.36 -16.47
N GLY A 119 7.51 -3.03 -17.47
CA GLY A 119 6.95 -4.00 -18.41
C GLY A 119 5.63 -4.60 -17.92
N GLU A 120 5.15 -5.61 -18.64
CA GLU A 120 3.80 -6.19 -18.46
C GLU A 120 3.56 -6.72 -17.03
N PHE A 121 4.58 -7.33 -16.40
CA PHE A 121 4.48 -7.88 -15.04
C PHE A 121 4.63 -6.85 -13.91
N ALA A 122 4.56 -5.55 -14.23
CA ALA A 122 4.63 -4.47 -13.25
C ALA A 122 3.26 -3.84 -12.96
N ALA A 123 2.16 -4.44 -13.40
CA ALA A 123 0.77 -4.02 -13.14
C ALA A 123 0.21 -4.50 -11.78
N GLY A 124 1.05 -4.59 -10.75
CA GLY A 124 0.64 -4.99 -9.40
C GLY A 124 -0.13 -3.89 -8.67
N ASN A 125 -0.95 -4.27 -7.68
CA ASN A 125 -1.74 -3.36 -6.85
C ASN A 125 -0.91 -2.49 -5.88
N GLY A 126 0.40 -2.78 -5.73
CA GLY A 126 1.29 -2.16 -4.74
C GLY A 126 1.40 -0.63 -4.84
N ALA A 127 1.09 -0.06 -6.01
CA ALA A 127 0.96 1.39 -6.18
C ALA A 127 -0.41 1.91 -5.72
N ALA A 128 -1.50 1.25 -6.15
CA ALA A 128 -2.87 1.67 -5.89
C ALA A 128 -3.27 1.57 -4.40
N MET A 129 -2.82 0.53 -3.69
CA MET A 129 -3.20 0.29 -2.29
C MET A 129 -2.83 1.43 -1.33
N ARG A 130 -1.88 2.30 -1.73
CA ARG A 130 -1.30 3.36 -0.89
C ARG A 130 -1.54 4.78 -1.36
N ILE A 131 -2.43 4.98 -2.35
CA ILE A 131 -2.63 6.28 -3.00
C ILE A 131 -3.71 7.14 -2.36
N ALA A 132 -4.54 6.57 -1.49
CA ALA A 132 -5.66 7.26 -0.84
C ALA A 132 -5.32 8.64 -0.22
N PRO A 133 -4.14 8.86 0.40
CA PRO A 133 -3.79 10.17 0.96
C PRO A 133 -3.80 11.33 -0.06
N PHE A 134 -3.54 11.06 -1.35
CA PHE A 134 -3.58 12.08 -2.39
C PHE A 134 -4.97 12.68 -2.60
N ALA A 135 -6.05 11.94 -2.29
CA ALA A 135 -7.42 12.45 -2.35
C ALA A 135 -7.67 13.58 -1.35
N PHE A 136 -6.81 13.72 -0.34
CA PHE A 136 -6.89 14.74 0.71
C PHE A 136 -5.79 15.80 0.62
N PHE A 137 -4.96 15.74 -0.43
CA PHE A 137 -3.88 16.69 -0.67
C PHE A 137 -4.32 17.73 -1.71
N SER A 138 -4.44 18.98 -1.28
CA SER A 138 -5.05 20.07 -2.09
C SER A 138 -4.33 20.38 -3.40
N ASN A 139 -3.03 20.09 -3.49
CA ASN A 139 -2.18 20.45 -4.62
C ASN A 139 -1.69 19.23 -5.42
N ALA A 140 -2.39 18.09 -5.37
CA ALA A 140 -2.04 16.90 -6.15
C ALA A 140 -2.56 16.97 -7.59
N GLY A 141 -1.65 16.89 -8.56
CA GLY A 141 -1.96 16.66 -9.96
C GLY A 141 -1.93 15.17 -10.34
N ARG A 142 -2.41 14.86 -11.55
CA ARG A 142 -2.31 13.51 -12.14
C ARG A 142 -0.88 13.01 -12.25
N GLU A 143 0.05 13.93 -12.54
CA GLU A 143 1.48 13.63 -12.67
C GLU A 143 2.11 13.29 -11.31
N ASP A 144 1.63 13.90 -10.22
CA ASP A 144 2.09 13.59 -8.86
C ASP A 144 1.73 12.16 -8.47
N ILE A 145 0.47 11.79 -8.70
CA ILE A 145 -0.02 10.42 -8.50
C ILE A 145 0.79 9.44 -9.34
N ARG A 146 1.01 9.76 -10.64
CA ARG A 146 1.81 8.95 -11.54
C ARG A 146 3.23 8.75 -11.03
N ASN A 147 3.87 9.81 -10.55
CA ASN A 147 5.22 9.73 -10.01
C ASN A 147 5.28 8.95 -8.70
N ALA A 148 4.27 9.07 -7.83
CA ALA A 148 4.15 8.24 -6.62
C ALA A 148 4.03 6.73 -6.94
N CYS A 149 3.29 6.37 -7.99
CA CYS A 149 3.19 5.00 -8.47
C CYS A 149 4.54 4.50 -9.03
N ARG A 150 5.17 5.32 -9.89
CA ARG A 150 6.40 5.02 -10.63
C ARG A 150 7.61 4.69 -9.78
N ILE A 151 7.67 5.16 -8.53
CA ILE A 151 8.74 4.80 -7.58
C ILE A 151 8.89 3.28 -7.49
N THR A 152 7.78 2.53 -7.60
CA THR A 152 7.77 1.07 -7.43
C THR A 152 7.23 0.30 -8.64
N HIS A 153 6.30 0.91 -9.37
CA HIS A 153 5.57 0.28 -10.48
C HIS A 153 5.65 1.20 -11.69
N ARG A 154 6.52 0.85 -12.64
CA ARG A 154 6.67 1.58 -13.91
C ARG A 154 5.79 0.95 -14.99
N ASN A 155 4.48 1.04 -14.79
CA ASN A 155 3.46 0.49 -15.67
C ASN A 155 2.23 1.40 -15.66
N GLU A 156 1.61 1.61 -16.83
CA GLU A 156 0.44 2.50 -16.98
C GLU A 156 -0.84 1.93 -16.36
N GLU A 157 -0.99 0.61 -16.28
CA GLU A 157 -2.15 -0.05 -15.63
C GLU A 157 -2.07 -0.01 -14.11
N ALA A 158 -0.86 0.16 -13.54
CA ALA A 158 -0.67 0.35 -12.11
C ALA A 158 -0.95 1.80 -11.64
N TYR A 159 -1.10 2.74 -12.59
CA TYR A 159 -1.37 4.16 -12.36
C TYR A 159 -2.87 4.47 -12.31
#